data_AF-A0A4S0HVL8-F1
#
_entry.id   AF-A0A4S0HVL8-F1
#
_cell.length_a   1.000
_cell.length_b   1.000
_cell.length_c   1.000
_cell.angle_alpha   90.00
_cell.angle_beta   90.00
_cell.angle_gamma   90.00
#
_symmetry.space_group_name_H-M   'P 1'
#
loop_
_entity.id
_entity.type
_entity.pdbx_description
1 polymer ?
#
loop_
_entity_poly.entity_id
_entity_poly.type
_entity_poly.pdbx_seq_one_letter_code
_entity_poly.pdbx_strand_id
1 'polypeptide(L)'
;MELTQDVSILLRVATAMLFGGVLGVEREMGKHAAGLRTHMLIAGAAALIVGLGDSVAEHFQQERYRDLLQVDPVRLIEAVVACVGFV
;
A
#
# COMPACT_ATOMS: atom_id res chain seq x y z
N MET A 1 10.42 -17.93 6.25
CA MET A 1 10.50 -16.48 6.52
C MET A 1 9.58 -15.72 5.59
N GLU A 2 9.57 -16.03 4.29
CA GLU A 2 8.59 -15.54 3.28
C GLU A 2 7.11 -15.56 3.74
N LEU A 3 6.59 -16.72 4.16
CA LEU A 3 5.16 -16.86 4.50
C LEU A 3 4.70 -15.93 5.64
N THR A 4 5.56 -15.69 6.64
CA THR A 4 5.23 -14.78 7.75
C THR A 4 5.14 -13.34 7.28
N GLN A 5 5.98 -12.96 6.31
CA GLN A 5 5.97 -11.63 5.71
C GLN A 5 4.75 -11.44 4.83
N ASP A 6 4.42 -12.43 3.98
CA ASP A 6 3.22 -12.41 3.16
C ASP A 6 1.95 -12.24 4.01
N VAL A 7 1.84 -13.02 5.09
CA VAL A 7 0.71 -12.91 6.03
C VAL A 7 0.67 -11.55 6.71
N SER A 8 1.83 -10.99 7.11
CA SER A 8 1.92 -9.65 7.69
C SER A 8 1.45 -8.57 6.70
N ILE A 9 1.87 -8.64 5.44
CA ILE A 9 1.45 -7.72 4.38
C ILE A 9 -0.06 -7.83 4.16
N LEU A 10 -0.59 -9.05 4.03
CA LEU A 10 -2.03 -9.27 3.84
C LEU A 10 -2.86 -8.72 5.02
N LEU A 11 -2.39 -8.87 6.25
CA LEU A 11 -3.04 -8.28 7.44
C LEU A 11 -3.01 -6.75 7.41
N ARG A 12 -1.88 -6.13 7.01
CA ARG A 12 -1.78 -4.67 6.85
C ARG A 12 -2.72 -4.17 5.77
N VAL A 13 -2.82 -4.87 4.63
CA VAL A 13 -3.74 -4.55 3.54
C VAL A 13 -5.19 -4.67 4.01
N ALA A 14 -5.57 -5.77 4.66
CA ALA A 14 -6.93 -5.96 5.18
C ALA A 14 -7.31 -4.86 6.20
N THR A 15 -6.37 -4.49 7.07
CA THR A 15 -6.55 -3.42 8.05
C THR A 15 -6.71 -2.05 7.36
N ALA A 16 -5.88 -1.77 6.35
CA ALA A 16 -5.99 -0.53 5.58
C ALA A 16 -7.32 -0.46 4.80
N MET A 17 -7.76 -1.56 4.19
CA MET A 17 -9.05 -1.67 3.53
C MET A 17 -10.20 -1.41 4.51
N LEU A 18 -10.12 -1.95 5.74
CA LEU A 18 -11.13 -1.71 6.77
C LEU A 18 -11.22 -0.22 7.13
N PHE A 19 -10.10 0.44 7.41
CA PHE A 19 -10.09 1.87 7.74
C PHE A 19 -10.50 2.76 6.55
N GLY A 20 -10.00 2.48 5.35
CA GLY A 20 -10.43 3.15 4.13
C GLY A 20 -11.92 2.92 3.86
N GLY A 21 -12.43 1.74 4.18
CA GLY A 21 -13.84 1.41 4.08
C GLY A 21 -14.70 2.25 5.03
N VAL A 22 -14.31 2.38 6.29
CA VAL A 22 -15.00 3.23 7.28
C VAL A 22 -15.12 4.68 6.78
N LEU A 23 -14.02 5.26 6.29
CA LEU A 23 -14.03 6.60 5.68
C LEU A 23 -14.93 6.66 4.44
N GLY A 24 -14.89 5.61 3.62
CA GLY A 24 -15.69 5.51 2.41
C GLY A 24 -17.20 5.43 2.70
N VAL A 25 -17.62 4.80 3.81
CA VAL A 25 -19.04 4.79 4.24
C VAL A 25 -19.51 6.20 4.56
N GLU A 26 -18.77 6.96 5.37
CA GLU A 26 -19.13 8.35 5.69
C GLU A 26 -19.25 9.20 4.42
N ARG A 27 -18.33 9.02 3.48
CA ARG A 27 -18.35 9.74 2.21
C ARG A 27 -19.52 9.38 1.30
N GLU A 28 -19.88 8.09 1.25
CA GLU A 28 -21.01 7.61 0.47
C GLU A 28 -22.33 8.13 1.04
N MET A 29 -22.47 8.14 2.37
CA MET A 29 -23.61 8.75 3.06
C MET A 29 -23.71 10.26 2.79
N GLY A 30 -22.57 10.94 2.71
CA GLY A 30 -22.46 12.34 2.33
C GLY A 30 -22.71 12.64 0.84
N LYS A 31 -23.01 11.62 0.01
CA LYS A 31 -23.20 11.75 -1.45
C LYS A 31 -21.99 12.34 -2.17
N HIS A 32 -20.78 12.10 -1.66
CA HIS A 32 -19.55 12.46 -2.36
C HIS A 32 -19.32 11.52 -3.56
N ALA A 33 -18.59 12.00 -4.57
CA ALA A 33 -18.31 11.24 -5.80
C ALA A 33 -17.54 9.92 -5.56
N ALA A 34 -16.71 9.86 -4.53
CA ALA A 34 -15.95 8.68 -4.13
C ALA A 34 -16.42 8.17 -2.75
N GLY A 35 -16.99 6.96 -2.74
CA GLY A 35 -17.59 6.30 -1.57
C GLY A 35 -16.82 5.06 -1.09
N LEU A 36 -17.54 4.06 -0.56
CA LEU A 36 -16.97 2.88 0.12
C LEU A 36 -15.93 2.13 -0.71
N ARG A 37 -16.32 1.69 -1.91
CA ARG A 37 -15.45 0.88 -2.78
C ARG A 37 -14.14 1.60 -3.10
N THR A 38 -14.22 2.89 -3.38
CA THR A 38 -13.07 3.70 -3.79
C THR A 38 -12.05 3.82 -2.66
N HIS A 39 -12.47 4.27 -1.48
CA HIS A 39 -11.57 4.47 -0.34
C HIS A 39 -11.01 3.15 0.21
N MET A 40 -11.83 2.09 0.22
CA MET A 40 -11.37 0.75 0.60
C MET A 40 -10.26 0.24 -0.33
N LEU A 41 -10.45 0.32 -1.65
CA LEU A 41 -9.48 -0.18 -2.63
C LEU A 41 -8.20 0.66 -2.66
N ILE A 42 -8.30 1.99 -2.54
CA ILE A 42 -7.12 2.88 -2.53
C ILE A 42 -6.27 2.62 -1.30
N ALA A 43 -6.88 2.53 -0.11
CA ALA A 43 -6.15 2.26 1.12
C ALA A 43 -5.46 0.88 1.07
N GLY A 44 -6.16 -0.13 0.56
CA GLY A 44 -5.60 -1.46 0.34
C GLY A 44 -4.43 -1.46 -0.66
N ALA A 45 -4.59 -0.80 -1.80
CA ALA A 45 -3.55 -0.70 -2.83
C ALA A 45 -2.30 0.04 -2.32
N ALA A 46 -2.47 1.15 -1.59
CA ALA A 46 -1.37 1.88 -0.98
C ALA A 46 -0.58 1.00 0.00
N ALA A 47 -1.28 0.30 0.89
CA ALA A 47 -0.66 -0.62 1.85
C ALA A 47 0.07 -1.78 1.16
N LEU A 48 -0.51 -2.32 0.08
CA LEU A 48 0.10 -3.40 -0.70
C LEU A 48 1.38 -2.94 -1.41
N ILE A 49 1.36 -1.78 -2.05
CA ILE A 49 2.53 -1.24 -2.77
C ILE A 49 3.69 -1.00 -1.80
N VAL A 50 3.43 -0.43 -0.63
CA VAL A 50 4.46 -0.24 0.41
C VAL A 50 4.99 -1.58 0.93
N GLY A 51 4.10 -2.53 1.26
CA GLY A 51 4.50 -3.85 1.74
C GLY A 51 5.35 -4.63 0.72
N LEU A 52 4.98 -4.58 -0.56
CA LEU A 52 5.78 -5.17 -1.64
C LEU A 52 7.12 -4.46 -1.82
N GLY A 53 7.16 -3.13 -1.62
CA GLY A 53 8.41 -2.37 -1.61
C GLY A 53 9.41 -2.89 -0.58
N ASP A 54 8.93 -3.14 0.64
CA ASP A 54 9.74 -3.72 1.71
C ASP A 54 10.24 -5.13 1.33
N SER A 55 9.35 -6.00 0.81
CA SER A 55 9.73 -7.36 0.36
C SER A 55 10.76 -7.35 -0.77
N VAL A 56 10.60 -6.48 -1.75
CA VAL A 56 11.55 -6.29 -2.85
C VAL A 56 12.88 -5.80 -2.29
N ALA A 57 12.87 -4.81 -1.40
CA ALA A 57 14.09 -4.30 -0.78
C ALA A 57 14.86 -5.41 -0.07
N GLU A 58 14.21 -6.23 0.74
CA GLU A 58 14.85 -7.35 1.44
C GLU A 58 15.39 -8.41 0.47
N HIS A 59 14.63 -8.75 -0.58
CA HIS A 59 15.05 -9.75 -1.56
C HIS A 59 16.35 -9.35 -2.28
N PHE A 60 16.48 -8.08 -2.64
CA PHE A 60 17.63 -7.58 -3.40
C PHE A 60 18.79 -7.07 -2.53
N GLN A 61 18.61 -6.94 -1.22
CA GLN A 61 19.70 -6.68 -0.27
C GLN A 61 20.63 -7.89 -0.07
N GLN A 62 20.28 -9.07 -0.58
CA GLN A 62 21.17 -10.23 -0.61
C GLN A 62 22.41 -9.93 -1.46
N GLU A 63 23.59 -10.24 -0.91
CA GLU A 63 24.91 -9.63 -1.16
C GLU A 63 25.38 -9.40 -2.62
N ARG A 64 24.72 -9.97 -3.63
CA ARG A 64 25.15 -9.94 -5.04
C ARG A 64 24.84 -8.63 -5.78
N TYR A 65 23.87 -7.85 -5.30
CA TYR A 65 23.42 -6.62 -5.99
C TYR A 65 23.43 -5.37 -5.11
N ARG A 66 23.99 -5.45 -3.91
CA ARG A 66 23.91 -4.38 -2.91
C ARG A 66 24.50 -3.05 -3.38
N ASP A 67 25.57 -3.10 -4.18
CA ASP A 67 26.22 -1.91 -4.75
C ASP A 67 25.58 -1.44 -6.07
N LEU A 68 24.73 -2.27 -6.68
CA LEU A 68 24.07 -1.98 -7.97
C LEU A 68 22.60 -1.58 -7.80
N LEU A 69 21.98 -1.91 -6.66
CA LEU A 69 20.56 -1.69 -6.41
C LEU A 69 20.35 -0.77 -5.20
N GLN A 70 20.00 0.49 -5.47
CA GLN A 70 19.58 1.44 -4.46
C GLN A 70 18.05 1.48 -4.39
N VAL A 71 17.49 1.04 -3.27
CA VAL A 71 16.05 1.16 -2.99
C VAL A 71 15.76 2.60 -2.57
N ASP A 72 14.83 3.24 -3.27
CA ASP A 72 14.37 4.60 -2.96
C ASP A 72 12.93 4.57 -2.40
N PRO A 73 12.75 4.59 -1.07
CA PRO A 73 11.43 4.60 -0.45
C PRO A 73 10.65 5.90 -0.73
N VAL A 74 11.33 7.01 -1.04
CA VAL A 74 10.68 8.29 -1.34
C VAL A 74 9.90 8.18 -2.64
N ARG A 75 10.50 7.58 -3.67
CA ARG A 75 9.81 7.34 -4.96
C ARG A 75 8.58 6.44 -4.83
N LEU A 76 8.62 5.49 -3.91
CA LEU A 76 7.48 4.63 -3.62
C LEU A 76 6.35 5.44 -2.95
N ILE A 77 6.69 6.28 -1.97
CA ILE A 77 5.74 7.20 -1.34
C ILE A 77 5.15 8.17 -2.37
N GLU A 78 5.96 8.74 -3.26
CA GLU A 78 5.51 9.62 -4.35
C GLU A 78 4.48 8.92 -5.25
N ALA A 79 4.73 7.67 -5.64
CA ALA A 79 3.80 6.89 -6.45
C ALA A 79 2.46 6.64 -5.73
N VAL A 80 2.51 6.36 -4.43
CA VAL A 80 1.30 6.22 -3.60
C VAL A 80 0.54 7.54 -3.51
N VAL A 81 1.22 8.65 -3.21
CA VAL A 81 0.59 9.99 -3.12
C VAL A 81 -0.03 10.39 -4.46
N ALA A 82 0.65 10.14 -5.57
CA ALA A 82 0.13 10.40 -6.92
C ALA A 82 -1.13 9.57 -7.21
N CYS A 83 -1.17 8.30 -6.78
CA CYS A 83 -2.35 7.45 -6.91
C CYS A 83 -3.53 7.95 -6.07
N VAL A 84 -3.30 8.32 -4.81
CA VAL A 84 -4.35 8.83 -3.91
C VAL A 84 -4.86 10.21 -4.37
N GLY A 85 -3.98 11.09 -4.84
CA GLY A 85 -4.32 12.46 -5.24
C GLY A 85 -5.22 12.58 -6.48
N PHE A 86 -5.44 11.48 -7.20
CA PHE A 86 -6.35 11.44 -8.36
C PHE A 86 -7.85 11.37 -7.96
N VAL A 87 -8.14 11.00 -6.70
CA VAL A 87 -9.49 10.64 -6.20
C VAL A 87 -10.13 11.77 -5.43
#